data_AF-A0A7Z0WNY1-F1
#
_entry.id   AF-A0A7Z0WNY1-F1
#
_cell.length_a   1.000
_cell.length_b   1.000
_cell.length_c   1.000
_cell.angle_alpha   90.00
_cell.angle_beta   90.00
_cell.angle_gamma   90.00
#
_symmetry.space_group_name_H-M   'P 1'
#
loop_
_entity.id
_entity.type
_entity.pdbx_description
1 polymer ?
#
loop_
_entity_poly.entity_id
_entity_poly.type
_entity_poly.pdbx_seq_one_letter_code
_entity_poly.pdbx_strand_id
1 'polypeptide(L)'
;MLTRADESLSAREAVLARYAAALTAAPWSITPAFAEQFAAHGLDGDAVQAATGVVAMFNYLTRVADATGIDFDYASPLPVFQPDRDRDPTPRPARRHWPSVAGEDRTLPAFPDLGQAWQRWRTHVFDTDEPLTGRERRLLAAAAAQESCDRTRAEDLADTVPGDDRESLLDTFARRLSRQPWRMTPADLDGLRAAGYPEPALLHVISVVALQNAESRLAMGHALTRR
;
A
#
# COMPACT_ATOMS: atom_id res chain seq x y z
N MET A 1 5.63 -17.57 29.66
CA MET A 1 6.92 -16.96 29.31
C MET A 1 7.33 -17.56 27.97
N LEU A 2 7.26 -16.79 26.89
CA LEU A 2 7.90 -17.17 25.62
C LEU A 2 9.41 -17.26 25.90
N THR A 3 10.03 -18.36 25.50
CA THR A 3 11.46 -18.56 25.76
C THR A 3 12.28 -17.89 24.65
N ARG A 4 13.57 -17.62 24.88
CA ARG A 4 14.48 -17.05 23.87
C ARG A 4 14.59 -17.87 22.57
N ALA A 5 14.15 -19.13 22.60
CA ALA A 5 14.03 -20.01 21.43
C ALA A 5 12.74 -19.76 20.61
N ASP A 6 11.67 -19.21 21.22
CA ASP A 6 10.49 -18.65 20.52
C ASP A 6 10.81 -17.31 19.83
N GLU A 7 11.95 -16.69 20.12
CA GLU A 7 12.33 -15.37 19.58
C GLU A 7 13.06 -15.46 18.24
N SER A 8 13.58 -16.63 17.85
CA SER A 8 14.30 -16.78 16.58
C SER A 8 13.42 -17.36 15.48
N LEU A 9 13.17 -16.57 14.43
CA LEU A 9 12.46 -17.02 13.23
C LEU A 9 13.19 -18.22 12.60
N SER A 10 12.45 -19.25 12.19
CA SER A 10 12.94 -20.28 11.29
C SER A 10 13.40 -19.68 9.96
N ALA A 11 14.19 -20.41 9.18
CA ALA A 11 14.66 -19.92 7.87
C ALA A 11 13.49 -19.53 6.95
N ARG A 12 12.41 -20.32 6.96
CA ARG A 12 11.19 -20.05 6.18
C ARG A 12 10.50 -18.76 6.64
N GLU A 13 10.32 -18.58 7.95
CA GLU A 13 9.72 -17.38 8.52
C GLU A 13 10.59 -16.13 8.28
N ALA A 14 11.91 -16.27 8.38
CA ALA A 14 12.84 -15.18 8.09
C ALA A 14 12.75 -14.72 6.63
N VAL A 15 12.55 -15.64 5.68
CA VAL A 15 12.37 -15.29 4.26
C VAL A 15 11.05 -14.56 4.04
N LEU A 16 9.96 -15.04 4.64
CA LEU A 16 8.64 -14.37 4.59
C LEU A 16 8.69 -12.97 5.24
N ALA A 17 9.38 -12.82 6.37
CA ALA A 17 9.55 -11.54 7.06
C ALA A 17 10.37 -10.54 6.23
N ARG A 18 11.48 -10.99 5.61
CA ARG A 18 12.27 -10.15 4.69
C ARG A 18 11.44 -9.71 3.48
N TYR A 19 10.65 -10.63 2.91
CA TYR A 19 9.74 -10.31 1.82
C TYR A 19 8.69 -9.28 2.24
N ALA A 20 8.03 -9.48 3.38
CA ALA A 20 7.04 -8.54 3.90
C ALA A 20 7.62 -7.14 4.13
N ALA A 21 8.84 -7.07 4.70
CA ALA A 21 9.55 -5.82 4.90
C ALA A 21 9.89 -5.13 3.56
N ALA A 22 10.41 -5.88 2.59
CA ALA A 22 10.74 -5.37 1.26
C ALA A 22 9.49 -4.88 0.51
N LEU A 23 8.44 -5.70 0.44
CA LEU A 23 7.20 -5.36 -0.25
C LEU A 23 6.50 -4.15 0.40
N THR A 24 6.60 -4.01 1.72
CA THR A 24 6.02 -2.86 2.44
C THR A 24 6.80 -1.57 2.19
N ALA A 25 8.13 -1.59 2.33
CA ALA A 25 8.96 -0.38 2.32
C ALA A 25 9.47 0.01 0.92
N ALA A 26 9.64 -0.95 0.02
CA ALA A 26 10.20 -0.78 -1.31
C ALA A 26 9.62 -1.82 -2.28
N PRO A 27 8.31 -1.76 -2.61
CA PRO A 27 7.68 -2.75 -3.50
C PRO A 27 8.38 -2.91 -4.86
N TRP A 28 9.09 -1.89 -5.33
CA TRP A 28 9.89 -1.95 -6.55
C TRP A 28 11.16 -2.78 -6.46
N SER A 29 11.58 -3.18 -5.25
CA SER A 29 12.75 -4.03 -5.05
C SER A 29 12.42 -5.52 -5.07
N ILE A 30 11.17 -5.88 -5.34
CA ILE A 30 10.77 -7.27 -5.50
C ILE A 30 11.32 -7.79 -6.83
N THR A 31 12.03 -8.92 -6.78
CA THR A 31 12.75 -9.50 -7.91
C THR A 31 12.53 -11.02 -7.96
N PRO A 32 12.81 -11.69 -9.08
CA PRO A 32 12.75 -13.15 -9.19
C PRO A 32 13.57 -13.91 -8.13
N ALA A 33 14.61 -13.30 -7.55
CA ALA A 33 15.39 -13.90 -6.47
C ALA A 33 14.57 -14.17 -5.19
N PHE A 34 13.44 -13.48 -4.98
CA PHE A 34 12.49 -13.85 -3.92
C PHE A 34 11.78 -15.16 -4.24
N ALA A 35 11.39 -15.40 -5.49
CA ALA A 35 10.74 -16.65 -5.91
C ALA A 35 11.69 -17.85 -5.74
N GLU A 36 12.97 -17.68 -6.07
CA GLU A 36 14.00 -18.71 -5.84
C GLU A 36 14.17 -19.04 -4.34
N GLN A 37 14.23 -18.01 -3.48
CA GLN A 37 14.28 -18.20 -2.04
C GLN A 37 13.01 -18.89 -1.51
N PHE A 38 11.84 -18.51 -2.01
CA PHE A 38 10.58 -19.16 -1.65
C PHE A 38 10.57 -20.63 -2.03
N ALA A 39 10.97 -20.98 -3.26
CA ALA A 39 11.07 -22.35 -3.71
C ALA A 39 12.04 -23.17 -2.85
N ALA A 40 13.20 -22.61 -2.49
CA ALA A 40 14.19 -23.27 -1.62
C ALA A 40 13.65 -23.60 -0.21
N HIS A 41 12.58 -22.92 0.22
CA HIS A 41 11.92 -23.13 1.50
C HIS A 41 10.53 -23.78 1.36
N GLY A 42 10.23 -24.38 0.20
CA GLY A 42 8.99 -25.11 -0.05
C GLY A 42 7.74 -24.22 -0.04
N LEU A 43 7.88 -22.96 -0.47
CA LEU A 43 6.75 -22.05 -0.71
C LEU A 43 6.41 -22.10 -2.20
N ASP A 44 5.20 -22.56 -2.51
CA ASP A 44 4.65 -22.59 -3.86
C ASP A 44 3.96 -21.27 -4.22
N GLY A 45 3.43 -21.17 -5.44
CA GLY A 45 2.76 -19.97 -5.94
C GLY A 45 1.59 -19.53 -5.06
N ASP A 46 0.79 -20.47 -4.58
CA ASP A 46 -0.36 -20.19 -3.71
C ASP A 46 0.08 -19.63 -2.36
N ALA A 47 1.14 -20.20 -1.75
CA ALA A 47 1.71 -19.67 -0.51
C ALA A 47 2.30 -18.26 -0.70
N VAL A 48 2.95 -17.99 -1.83
CA VAL A 48 3.46 -16.65 -2.16
C VAL A 48 2.31 -15.67 -2.38
N GLN A 49 1.24 -16.08 -3.06
CA GLN A 49 0.05 -15.27 -3.27
C GLN A 49 -0.64 -14.94 -1.94
N ALA A 50 -0.78 -15.92 -1.05
CA ALA A 50 -1.33 -15.71 0.29
C ALA A 50 -0.47 -14.74 1.12
N ALA A 51 0.86 -14.93 1.15
CA ALA A 51 1.77 -14.02 1.84
C ALA A 51 1.68 -12.59 1.29
N THR A 52 1.63 -12.44 -0.03
CA THR A 52 1.46 -11.14 -0.71
C THR A 52 0.14 -10.47 -0.31
N GLY A 53 -0.95 -11.23 -0.28
CA GLY A 53 -2.27 -10.74 0.14
C GLY A 53 -2.27 -10.23 1.58
N VAL A 54 -1.64 -10.97 2.51
CA VAL A 54 -1.50 -10.54 3.91
C VAL A 54 -0.72 -9.24 4.01
N VAL A 55 0.43 -9.14 3.33
CA VAL A 55 1.25 -7.92 3.36
C VAL A 55 0.51 -6.73 2.76
N ALA A 56 -0.19 -6.92 1.63
CA ALA A 56 -1.00 -5.88 1.01
C ALA A 56 -2.16 -5.42 1.92
N MET A 57 -2.82 -6.35 2.62
CA MET A 57 -3.89 -6.03 3.57
C MET A 57 -3.36 -5.20 4.75
N PHE A 58 -2.25 -5.61 5.38
CA PHE A 58 -1.67 -4.83 6.48
C PHE A 58 -1.13 -3.48 5.99
N ASN A 59 -0.63 -3.41 4.75
CA ASN A 59 -0.24 -2.15 4.13
C ASN A 59 -1.41 -1.17 3.98
N TYR A 60 -2.58 -1.68 3.58
CA TYR A 60 -3.82 -0.91 3.51
C TYR A 60 -4.25 -0.43 4.91
N LEU A 61 -4.43 -1.36 5.86
CA LEU A 61 -4.96 -1.05 7.19
C LEU A 61 -4.08 -0.08 7.98
N THR A 62 -2.75 -0.27 7.93
CA THR A 62 -1.82 0.62 8.64
C THR A 62 -1.85 2.03 8.08
N ARG A 63 -1.96 2.21 6.76
CA ARG A 63 -2.14 3.54 6.14
C ARG A 63 -3.45 4.18 6.54
N VAL A 64 -4.53 3.41 6.60
CA VAL A 64 -5.81 3.93 7.09
C VAL A 64 -5.66 4.43 8.52
N ALA A 65 -5.08 3.63 9.41
CA ALA A 65 -4.85 4.02 10.80
C ALA A 65 -3.92 5.25 10.95
N ASP A 66 -2.81 5.27 10.23
CA ASP A 66 -1.85 6.38 10.27
C ASP A 66 -2.48 7.69 9.78
N ALA A 67 -3.36 7.63 8.79
CA ALA A 67 -3.95 8.81 8.17
C ALA A 67 -5.22 9.31 8.86
N THR A 68 -5.98 8.45 9.54
CA THR A 68 -7.19 8.87 10.26
C THR A 68 -6.87 9.67 11.52
N GLY A 69 -5.64 9.59 12.02
CA GLY A 69 -5.24 10.26 13.26
C GLY A 69 -5.97 9.72 14.48
N ILE A 70 -6.38 8.45 14.45
CA ILE A 70 -7.01 7.79 15.61
C ILE A 70 -5.95 7.71 16.72
N ASP A 71 -6.18 8.48 17.78
CA ASP A 71 -5.45 8.32 19.03
C ASP A 71 -6.07 7.17 19.84
N PHE A 72 -5.22 6.27 20.32
CA PHE A 72 -5.65 5.18 21.19
C PHE A 72 -5.80 5.71 22.62
N ASP A 73 -7.05 5.92 23.05
CA ASP A 73 -7.40 6.48 24.37
C ASP A 73 -7.67 5.41 25.45
N TYR A 74 -7.30 4.16 25.18
CA TYR A 74 -7.46 3.04 26.11
C TYR A 74 -6.16 2.67 26.82
N ALA A 75 -6.30 2.18 28.06
CA ALA A 75 -5.18 1.63 28.82
C ALA A 75 -4.71 0.31 28.17
N SER A 76 -3.47 0.30 27.67
CA SER A 76 -2.83 -0.91 27.13
C SER A 76 -1.77 -1.42 28.12
N PRO A 77 -1.72 -2.73 28.42
CA PRO A 77 -0.60 -3.32 29.15
C PRO A 77 0.66 -3.45 28.27
N LEU A 78 0.55 -3.21 26.96
CA LEU A 78 1.69 -3.21 26.05
C LEU A 78 2.42 -1.87 26.11
N PRO A 79 3.75 -1.85 25.93
CA PRO A 79 4.50 -0.60 25.81
C PRO A 79 3.90 0.30 24.72
N VAL A 80 3.88 1.61 24.98
CA VAL A 80 3.48 2.59 23.97
C VAL A 80 4.45 2.48 22.80
N PHE A 81 3.94 2.08 21.63
CA PHE A 81 4.73 2.06 20.41
C PHE A 81 5.01 3.51 19.98
N GLN A 82 6.30 3.84 19.87
CA GLN A 82 6.74 5.12 19.32
C GLN A 82 7.32 4.85 17.93
N PRO A 83 6.61 5.21 16.84
CA PRO A 83 7.17 5.09 15.52
C PRO A 83 8.40 6.00 15.40
N ASP A 84 9.45 5.50 14.76
CA ASP A 84 10.58 6.34 14.35
C ASP A 84 10.10 7.34 13.29
N ARG A 85 9.79 8.55 13.74
CA ARG A 85 9.32 9.64 12.89
C ARG A 85 10.43 10.23 12.03
N ASP A 86 11.68 10.08 12.43
CA ASP A 86 12.82 10.65 11.72
C ASP A 86 13.34 9.72 10.62
N ARG A 87 12.92 8.46 10.62
CA ARG A 87 13.20 7.50 9.55
C ARG A 87 13.02 8.10 8.15
N ASP A 88 14.08 8.03 7.37
CA ASP A 88 14.05 8.40 5.96
C ASP A 88 13.33 7.33 5.11
N PRO A 89 12.52 7.76 4.13
CA PRO A 89 11.90 6.83 3.19
C PRO A 89 12.93 6.21 2.27
N THR A 90 12.75 4.94 1.93
CA THR A 90 13.62 4.23 0.99
C THR A 90 13.72 5.01 -0.35
N PRO A 91 14.93 5.25 -0.88
CA PRO A 91 15.10 5.94 -2.15
C PRO A 91 14.42 5.18 -3.29
N ARG A 92 13.68 5.93 -4.12
CA ARG A 92 13.05 5.38 -5.32
C ARG A 92 14.02 5.40 -6.49
N PRO A 93 14.03 4.35 -7.32
CA PRO A 93 14.85 4.34 -8.52
C PRO A 93 14.25 5.28 -9.58
N ALA A 94 15.06 5.65 -10.58
CA ALA A 94 14.59 6.37 -11.76
C ALA A 94 13.47 5.60 -12.48
N ARG A 95 12.51 6.32 -13.10
CA ARG A 95 11.32 5.74 -13.75
C ARG A 95 11.62 4.60 -14.74
N ARG A 96 12.75 4.67 -15.47
CA ARG A 96 13.23 3.61 -16.38
C ARG A 96 13.55 2.26 -15.71
N HIS A 97 13.66 2.21 -14.38
CA HIS A 97 13.87 0.98 -13.62
C HIS A 97 12.64 0.53 -12.82
N TRP A 98 11.52 1.25 -12.93
CA TRP A 98 10.28 0.83 -12.27
C TRP A 98 9.80 -0.51 -12.85
N PRO A 99 9.39 -1.47 -12.01
CA PRO A 99 8.78 -2.70 -12.51
C PRO A 99 7.48 -2.41 -13.27
N SER A 100 7.27 -3.19 -14.33
CA SER A 100 6.06 -3.18 -15.15
C SER A 100 5.40 -4.54 -15.01
N VAL A 101 4.15 -4.57 -14.54
CA VAL A 101 3.40 -5.81 -14.31
C VAL A 101 2.21 -5.79 -15.27
N ALA A 102 2.09 -6.81 -16.12
CA ALA A 102 1.02 -6.89 -17.12
C ALA A 102 -0.36 -6.91 -16.44
N GLY A 103 -1.39 -6.38 -17.10
CA GLY A 103 -2.74 -6.25 -16.52
C GLY A 103 -3.33 -7.58 -16.02
N GLU A 104 -3.08 -8.67 -16.74
CA GLU A 104 -3.50 -10.03 -16.37
C GLU A 104 -2.91 -10.51 -15.02
N ASP A 105 -1.70 -10.05 -14.67
CA ASP A 105 -0.99 -10.41 -13.44
C ASP A 105 -1.43 -9.64 -12.20
N ARG A 106 -2.34 -8.68 -12.39
CA ARG A 106 -2.84 -7.85 -11.30
C ARG A 106 -4.09 -8.46 -10.65
N THR A 107 -4.50 -9.64 -11.13
CA THR A 107 -5.68 -10.36 -10.66
C THR A 107 -5.32 -11.39 -9.59
N LEU A 108 -6.30 -11.78 -8.75
CA LEU A 108 -6.15 -12.77 -7.68
C LEU A 108 -6.78 -14.12 -8.07
N PRO A 109 -6.15 -14.97 -8.91
CA PRO A 109 -6.78 -16.17 -9.43
C PRO A 109 -6.88 -17.33 -8.42
N ALA A 110 -5.88 -17.55 -7.57
CA ALA A 110 -5.87 -18.71 -6.65
C ALA A 110 -6.93 -18.64 -5.53
N PHE A 111 -7.50 -17.46 -5.27
CA PHE A 111 -8.45 -17.24 -4.18
C PHE A 111 -9.69 -16.52 -4.71
N PRO A 112 -10.62 -17.21 -5.41
CA PRO A 112 -11.72 -16.58 -6.12
C PRO A 112 -12.64 -15.76 -5.21
N ASP A 113 -12.97 -16.26 -4.00
CA ASP A 113 -13.81 -15.55 -3.04
C ASP A 113 -13.15 -14.27 -2.53
N LEU A 114 -11.84 -14.34 -2.24
CA LEU A 114 -11.04 -13.19 -1.86
C LEU A 114 -10.92 -12.19 -3.02
N GLY A 115 -10.69 -12.68 -4.24
CA GLY A 115 -10.65 -11.86 -5.45
C GLY A 115 -11.97 -11.13 -5.68
N GLN A 116 -13.11 -11.79 -5.46
CA GLN A 116 -14.43 -11.17 -5.55
C GLN A 116 -14.65 -10.13 -4.46
N ALA A 117 -14.29 -10.42 -3.21
CA ALA A 117 -14.38 -9.46 -2.11
C ALA A 117 -13.50 -8.23 -2.36
N TRP A 118 -12.28 -8.45 -2.83
CA TRP A 118 -11.35 -7.39 -3.22
C TRP A 118 -11.93 -6.54 -4.35
N GLN A 119 -12.47 -7.16 -5.39
CA GLN A 119 -13.07 -6.44 -6.52
C GLN A 119 -14.27 -5.59 -6.09
N ARG A 120 -15.13 -6.10 -5.20
CA ARG A 120 -16.23 -5.31 -4.63
C ARG A 120 -15.70 -4.09 -3.87
N TRP A 121 -14.65 -4.26 -3.07
CA TRP A 121 -14.01 -3.17 -2.35
C TRP A 121 -13.39 -2.13 -3.30
N ARG A 122 -12.67 -2.59 -4.33
CA ARG A 122 -12.13 -1.73 -5.40
C ARG A 122 -13.21 -0.88 -6.05
N THR A 123 -14.32 -1.49 -6.45
CA THR A 123 -15.42 -0.77 -7.09
C THR A 123 -16.02 0.27 -6.15
N HIS A 124 -16.20 -0.05 -4.87
CA HIS A 124 -16.66 0.94 -3.89
C HIS A 124 -15.70 2.14 -3.74
N VAL A 125 -14.38 1.89 -3.71
CA VAL A 125 -13.37 2.91 -3.46
C VAL A 125 -13.03 3.75 -4.70
N PHE A 126 -12.97 3.14 -5.89
CA PHE A 126 -12.52 3.83 -7.11
C PHE A 126 -13.65 4.28 -8.04
N ASP A 127 -14.79 3.59 -8.05
CA ASP A 127 -15.80 3.74 -9.11
C ASP A 127 -17.05 4.53 -8.66
N THR A 128 -16.98 5.22 -7.52
CA THR A 128 -18.05 6.08 -7.01
C THR A 128 -17.73 7.56 -7.29
N ASP A 129 -18.72 8.39 -7.63
CA ASP A 129 -18.49 9.83 -7.89
C ASP A 129 -18.79 10.74 -6.67
N GLU A 130 -19.19 10.13 -5.55
CA GLU A 130 -19.36 10.80 -4.28
C GLU A 130 -18.69 9.99 -3.17
N PRO A 131 -18.21 10.65 -2.10
CA PRO A 131 -18.12 12.10 -1.90
C PRO A 131 -16.92 12.76 -2.64
N LEU A 132 -16.08 11.95 -3.30
CA LEU A 132 -15.02 12.42 -4.20
C LEU A 132 -15.42 12.16 -5.66
N THR A 133 -15.09 13.10 -6.54
CA THR A 133 -15.25 12.92 -7.98
C THR A 133 -14.31 11.83 -8.50
N GLY A 134 -14.69 11.18 -9.61
CA GLY A 134 -13.79 10.24 -10.29
C GLY A 134 -12.44 10.84 -10.69
N ARG A 135 -12.36 12.16 -10.93
CA ARG A 135 -11.09 12.84 -11.22
C ARG A 135 -10.16 12.87 -10.00
N GLU A 136 -10.68 13.28 -8.84
CA GLU A 136 -9.92 13.31 -7.59
C GLU A 136 -9.42 11.91 -7.20
N ARG A 137 -10.25 10.87 -7.38
CA ARG A 137 -9.84 9.49 -7.13
C ARG A 137 -8.69 9.06 -8.04
N ARG A 138 -8.76 9.38 -9.34
CA ARG A 138 -7.66 9.11 -10.28
C ARG A 138 -6.39 9.85 -9.89
N LEU A 139 -6.49 11.09 -9.41
CA LEU A 139 -5.34 11.89 -8.98
C LEU A 139 -4.62 11.25 -7.79
N LEU A 140 -5.39 10.89 -6.75
CA LEU A 140 -4.89 10.19 -5.57
C LEU A 140 -4.24 8.85 -5.94
N ALA A 141 -4.88 8.09 -6.84
CA ALA A 141 -4.34 6.84 -7.34
C ALA A 141 -3.04 7.05 -8.14
N ALA A 142 -2.96 8.09 -8.97
CA ALA A 142 -1.79 8.40 -9.77
C ALA A 142 -0.59 8.69 -8.87
N ALA A 143 -0.77 9.55 -7.86
CA ALA A 143 0.25 9.85 -6.86
C ALA A 143 0.70 8.57 -6.12
N ALA A 144 -0.23 7.76 -5.63
CA ALA A 144 0.09 6.53 -4.90
C ALA A 144 0.84 5.48 -5.76
N ALA A 145 0.46 5.33 -7.03
CA ALA A 145 1.12 4.44 -7.98
C ALA A 145 2.55 4.91 -8.29
N GLN A 146 2.75 6.21 -8.49
CA GLN A 146 4.08 6.79 -8.69
C GLN A 146 4.97 6.59 -7.45
N GLU A 147 4.43 6.82 -6.25
CA GLU A 147 5.16 6.60 -5.00
C GLU A 147 5.41 5.11 -4.71
N SER A 148 4.69 4.20 -5.36
CA SER A 148 4.94 2.75 -5.32
C SER A 148 5.88 2.28 -6.44
N CYS A 149 6.31 3.18 -7.33
CA CYS A 149 7.08 2.88 -8.54
C CYS A 149 6.41 1.79 -9.41
N ASP A 150 5.09 1.79 -9.45
CA ASP A 150 4.28 0.90 -10.28
C ASP A 150 4.18 1.50 -11.67
N ARG A 151 5.05 1.05 -12.60
CA ARG A 151 5.14 1.66 -13.93
C ARG A 151 3.80 1.60 -14.66
N THR A 152 3.23 0.41 -14.74
CA THR A 152 2.00 0.17 -15.50
C THR A 152 0.88 1.08 -15.00
N ARG A 153 0.65 1.14 -13.68
CA ARG A 153 -0.41 2.02 -13.16
C ARG A 153 -0.09 3.49 -13.29
N ALA A 154 1.17 3.89 -13.12
CA ALA A 154 1.59 5.27 -13.27
C ALA A 154 1.56 5.75 -14.73
N GLU A 155 1.57 4.84 -15.70
CA GLU A 155 1.36 5.13 -17.13
C GLU A 155 -0.15 5.22 -17.44
N ASP A 156 -0.95 4.27 -16.94
CA ASP A 156 -2.43 4.29 -17.09
C ASP A 156 -3.07 5.59 -16.59
N LEU A 157 -2.43 6.25 -15.61
CA LEU A 157 -2.93 7.46 -14.94
C LEU A 157 -2.10 8.71 -15.26
N ALA A 158 -1.18 8.65 -16.23
CA ALA A 158 -0.18 9.71 -16.48
C ALA A 158 -0.80 11.08 -16.79
N ASP A 159 -1.97 11.12 -17.42
CA ASP A 159 -2.67 12.36 -17.79
C ASP A 159 -3.39 13.03 -16.60
N THR A 160 -3.43 12.37 -15.43
CA THR A 160 -4.07 12.93 -14.23
C THR A 160 -3.06 13.68 -13.38
N VAL A 161 -2.92 14.98 -13.66
CA VAL A 161 -2.09 15.91 -12.90
C VAL A 161 -2.94 16.96 -12.16
N PRO A 162 -2.47 17.53 -11.04
CA PRO A 162 -3.18 18.62 -10.36
C PRO A 162 -3.40 19.83 -11.30
N GLY A 163 -4.64 20.30 -11.39
CA GLY A 163 -5.01 21.47 -12.18
C GLY A 163 -5.25 22.73 -11.35
N ASP A 164 -5.47 22.59 -10.05
CA ASP A 164 -5.71 23.70 -9.12
C ASP A 164 -5.08 23.43 -7.73
N ASP A 165 -5.23 24.40 -6.82
CA ASP A 165 -4.69 24.32 -5.46
C ASP A 165 -5.32 23.18 -4.64
N ARG A 166 -6.62 22.90 -4.86
CA ARG A 166 -7.35 21.87 -4.12
C ARG A 166 -6.87 20.48 -4.51
N GLU A 167 -6.65 20.26 -5.79
CA GLU A 167 -6.05 19.04 -6.32
C GLU A 167 -4.58 18.89 -5.94
N SER A 168 -3.85 20.01 -5.85
CA SER A 168 -2.46 20.00 -5.36
C SER A 168 -2.36 19.56 -3.90
N LEU A 169 -3.35 19.90 -3.07
CA LEU A 169 -3.47 19.38 -1.70
C LEU A 169 -3.69 17.86 -1.68
N LEU A 170 -4.58 17.34 -2.54
CA LEU A 170 -4.81 15.90 -2.66
C LEU A 170 -3.56 15.13 -3.10
N ASP A 171 -2.85 15.62 -4.13
CA ASP A 171 -1.60 15.00 -4.60
C ASP A 171 -0.53 15.02 -3.50
N THR A 172 -0.36 16.14 -2.80
CA THR A 172 0.58 16.26 -1.67
C THR A 172 0.26 15.27 -0.56
N PHE A 173 -1.02 15.19 -0.16
CA PHE A 173 -1.50 14.24 0.84
C PHE A 173 -1.23 12.79 0.42
N ALA A 174 -1.61 12.43 -0.82
CA ALA A 174 -1.42 11.08 -1.35
C ALA A 174 0.05 10.68 -1.40
N ARG A 175 0.94 11.60 -1.78
CA ARG A 175 2.39 11.36 -1.79
C ARG A 175 2.93 11.14 -0.40
N ARG A 176 2.53 11.97 0.57
CA ARG A 176 2.95 11.84 1.97
C ARG A 176 2.50 10.50 2.56
N LEU A 177 1.22 10.17 2.43
CA LEU A 177 0.66 8.91 2.95
C LEU A 177 1.28 7.68 2.28
N SER A 178 1.64 7.77 1.00
CA SER A 178 2.30 6.66 0.29
C SER A 178 3.76 6.48 0.72
N ARG A 179 4.50 7.58 0.89
CA ARG A 179 5.95 7.61 1.10
C ARG A 179 6.37 7.58 2.57
N GLN A 180 5.65 8.30 3.42
CA GLN A 180 6.00 8.58 4.81
C GLN A 180 4.75 8.48 5.72
N PRO A 181 3.98 7.37 5.69
CA PRO A 181 2.76 7.24 6.49
C PRO A 181 3.03 7.43 8.00
N TRP A 182 4.20 7.04 8.50
CA TRP A 182 4.60 7.24 9.90
C TRP A 182 4.79 8.72 10.32
N ARG A 183 4.80 9.64 9.35
CA ARG A 183 4.86 11.10 9.58
C ARG A 183 3.50 11.79 9.39
N MET A 184 2.42 11.04 9.16
CA MET A 184 1.09 11.61 9.10
C MET A 184 0.68 12.17 10.47
N THR A 185 -0.05 13.27 10.43
CA THR A 185 -0.54 14.00 11.61
C THR A 185 -1.97 14.49 11.36
N PRO A 186 -2.73 14.83 12.41
CA PRO A 186 -4.06 15.44 12.23
C PRO A 186 -4.05 16.68 11.33
N ALA A 187 -2.96 17.46 11.35
CA ALA A 187 -2.80 18.65 10.51
C ALA A 187 -2.81 18.35 9.00
N ASP A 188 -2.43 17.14 8.57
CA ASP A 188 -2.50 16.74 7.16
C ASP A 188 -3.95 16.64 6.67
N LEU A 189 -4.90 16.31 7.57
CA LEU A 189 -6.34 16.34 7.27
C LEU A 189 -6.95 17.73 7.43
N ASP A 190 -6.45 18.55 8.35
CA ASP A 190 -6.96 19.91 8.57
C ASP A 190 -6.84 20.80 7.32
N GLY A 191 -5.78 20.62 6.53
CA GLY A 191 -5.64 21.29 5.23
C GLY A 191 -6.74 20.91 4.24
N LEU A 192 -7.13 19.64 4.20
CA LEU A 192 -8.23 19.15 3.36
C LEU A 192 -9.59 19.64 3.88
N ARG A 193 -9.79 19.68 5.21
CA ARG A 193 -10.99 20.27 5.83
C ARG A 193 -11.13 21.75 5.48
N ALA A 194 -10.05 22.52 5.59
CA ALA A 194 -10.02 23.94 5.24
C ALA A 194 -10.34 24.18 3.75
N ALA A 195 -10.00 23.23 2.88
CA ALA A 195 -10.36 23.23 1.46
C ALA A 195 -11.82 22.79 1.18
N GLY A 196 -12.61 22.50 2.22
CA GLY A 196 -14.03 22.18 2.12
C GLY A 196 -14.36 20.70 1.92
N TYR A 197 -13.41 19.78 2.11
CA TYR A 197 -13.72 18.35 2.08
C TYR A 197 -14.46 17.92 3.35
N PRO A 198 -15.66 17.31 3.24
CA PRO A 198 -16.38 16.79 4.40
C PRO A 198 -15.74 15.48 4.90
N GLU A 199 -16.00 15.08 6.15
CA GLU A 199 -15.40 13.88 6.76
C GLU A 199 -15.57 12.59 5.92
N PRO A 200 -16.74 12.30 5.30
CA PRO A 200 -16.85 11.15 4.40
C PRO A 200 -15.84 11.22 3.24
N ALA A 201 -15.58 12.41 2.69
CA ALA A 201 -14.58 12.60 1.64
C ALA A 201 -13.18 12.29 2.14
N LEU A 202 -12.81 12.72 3.35
CA LEU A 202 -11.49 12.43 3.92
C LEU A 202 -11.25 10.92 4.07
N LEU A 203 -12.26 10.16 4.50
CA LEU A 203 -12.17 8.70 4.56
C LEU A 203 -11.98 8.07 3.17
N HIS A 204 -12.64 8.59 2.14
CA HIS A 204 -12.41 8.14 0.77
C HIS A 204 -11.03 8.56 0.23
N VAL A 205 -10.52 9.75 0.57
CA VAL A 205 -9.16 10.17 0.20
C VAL A 205 -8.14 9.16 0.73
N ILE A 206 -8.24 8.84 2.03
CA ILE A 206 -7.39 7.84 2.69
C ILE A 206 -7.54 6.47 2.03
N SER A 207 -8.78 6.02 1.82
CA SER A 207 -9.07 4.68 1.27
C SER A 207 -8.53 4.50 -0.14
N VAL A 208 -8.66 5.52 -1.01
CA VAL A 208 -8.13 5.48 -2.39
C VAL A 208 -6.61 5.34 -2.39
N VAL A 209 -5.91 6.15 -1.58
CA VAL A 209 -4.45 6.11 -1.49
C VAL A 209 -3.97 4.78 -0.90
N ALA A 210 -4.59 4.34 0.20
CA ALA A 210 -4.25 3.09 0.85
C ALA A 210 -4.50 1.89 -0.07
N LEU A 211 -5.64 1.86 -0.76
CA LEU A 211 -5.98 0.76 -1.65
C LEU A 211 -5.04 0.71 -2.85
N GLN A 212 -4.75 1.83 -3.50
CA GLN A 212 -3.80 1.86 -4.61
C GLN A 212 -2.41 1.39 -4.20
N ASN A 213 -1.95 1.74 -2.99
CA ASN A 213 -0.69 1.21 -2.43
C ASN A 213 -0.71 -0.31 -2.26
N ALA A 214 -1.83 -0.86 -1.78
CA ALA A 214 -2.01 -2.30 -1.63
C ALA A 214 -2.05 -3.00 -3.00
N GLU A 215 -2.73 -2.43 -4.00
CA GLU A 215 -2.79 -2.98 -5.36
C GLU A 215 -1.45 -3.02 -6.06
N SER A 216 -0.65 -1.96 -5.93
CA SER A 216 0.70 -1.95 -6.48
C SER A 216 1.53 -3.07 -5.86
N ARG A 217 1.37 -3.35 -4.56
CA ARG A 217 2.05 -4.46 -3.88
C ARG A 217 1.54 -5.83 -4.30
N LEU A 218 0.24 -5.99 -4.45
CA LEU A 218 -0.35 -7.21 -5.01
C LEU A 218 0.24 -7.50 -6.38
N ALA A 219 0.26 -6.51 -7.28
CA ALA A 219 0.84 -6.65 -8.61
C ALA A 219 2.31 -7.07 -8.57
N MET A 220 3.15 -6.41 -7.74
CA MET A 220 4.57 -6.77 -7.64
C MET A 220 4.80 -8.17 -7.07
N GLY A 221 3.97 -8.60 -6.10
CA GLY A 221 4.08 -9.94 -5.54
C GLY A 221 3.56 -11.04 -6.46
N HIS A 222 2.49 -10.79 -7.22
CA HIS A 222 1.96 -11.75 -8.21
C HIS A 222 2.91 -11.96 -9.39
N ALA A 223 3.74 -10.97 -9.73
CA ALA A 223 4.80 -11.17 -10.72
C ALA A 223 5.78 -12.30 -10.32
N LEU A 224 5.85 -12.69 -9.03
CA LEU A 224 6.69 -13.81 -8.56
C LEU A 224 6.05 -15.19 -8.70
N THR A 225 4.73 -15.28 -8.90
CA THR A 225 4.01 -16.56 -8.91
C THR A 225 3.97 -17.21 -10.28
N ARG A 226 4.51 -16.55 -11.31
CA ARG A 226 4.66 -17.15 -12.64
C ARG A 226 5.80 -18.17 -12.65
N ARG A 227 5.51 -19.35 -13.19
CA ARG A 227 6.50 -20.29 -13.75
C ARG A 227 6.46 -20.20 -15.26
#